data_AF-A0A857KSK4-F1
#
_entry.id   AF-A0A857KSK4-F1
#
_cell.length_a   1.000
_cell.length_b   1.000
_cell.length_c   1.000
_cell.angle_alpha   90.00
_cell.angle_beta   90.00
_cell.angle_gamma   90.00
#
_symmetry.space_group_name_H-M   'P 1'
#
loop_
_entity.id
_entity.type
_entity.pdbx_description
1 polymer ?
#
loop_
_entity_poly.entity_id
_entity_poly.type
_entity_poly.pdbx_seq_one_letter_code
_entity_poly.pdbx_strand_id
1 'polypeptide(L)'
;MVTEAERSYLNTHTKQADRQPSRYTPSKKLINLVKTGELCCTFPGCNSPVWKAGIDHTTPFDHRNPTRGGQTVLTNLKPLCRFHHRIKTFTSWQDYQDDLGHGWFQSPLAMSSTPPSSPAAPCSPAPSHTATPTTRPSHPRRRPPETDRQTSR
;
A
#
# COMPACT_ATOMS: atom_id res chain seq x y z
N MET A 1 44.41 17.39 17.11
CA MET A 1 43.95 16.70 15.89
C MET A 1 42.80 15.80 16.31
N VAL A 2 41.57 16.16 15.98
CA VAL A 2 40.39 15.37 16.39
C VAL A 2 40.20 14.30 15.33
N THR A 3 40.39 13.03 15.70
CA THR A 3 40.13 11.88 14.82
C THR A 3 38.63 11.86 14.52
N GLU A 4 38.27 11.99 13.26
CA GLU A 4 36.90 11.95 12.77
C GLU A 4 36.33 10.55 13.04
N ALA A 5 35.30 10.46 13.87
CA ALA A 5 34.54 9.24 14.04
C ALA A 5 33.72 9.03 12.76
N GLU A 6 34.08 8.04 11.95
CA GLU A 6 33.25 7.57 10.82
C GLU A 6 31.85 7.21 11.34
N ARG A 7 30.89 8.10 11.11
CA ARG A 7 29.48 7.82 11.31
C ARG A 7 29.03 6.91 10.18
N SER A 8 29.12 5.60 10.40
CA SER A 8 28.42 4.62 9.56
C SER A 8 26.92 4.80 9.78
N TYR A 9 26.26 5.60 8.94
CA TYR A 9 24.82 5.66 8.90
C TYR A 9 24.32 4.31 8.36
N LEU A 10 23.97 3.42 9.28
CA LEU A 10 23.09 2.27 9.15
C LEU A 10 22.75 1.89 7.70
N ASN A 11 23.62 1.10 7.06
CA ASN A 11 23.22 0.34 5.87
C ASN A 11 22.40 -0.88 6.33
N THR A 12 21.26 -0.64 6.97
CA THR A 12 20.37 -1.67 7.52
C THR A 12 19.58 -2.41 6.46
N HIS A 13 19.56 -1.92 5.22
CA HIS A 13 18.83 -2.52 4.10
C HIS A 13 19.46 -3.82 3.59
N THR A 14 20.77 -3.98 3.70
CA THR A 14 21.48 -5.15 3.16
C THR A 14 21.37 -6.40 4.05
N LYS A 15 21.05 -6.27 5.35
CA LYS A 15 21.17 -7.39 6.30
C LYS A 15 19.86 -8.04 6.75
N GLN A 16 18.69 -7.53 6.37
CA GLN A 16 17.40 -8.13 6.75
C GLN A 16 16.43 -8.25 5.57
N ALA A 17 16.88 -8.93 4.52
CA ALA A 17 16.00 -9.65 3.61
C ALA A 17 15.26 -10.74 4.39
N ASP A 18 14.10 -10.40 4.97
CA ASP A 18 13.20 -11.41 5.52
C ASP A 18 12.82 -12.35 4.37
N ARG A 19 13.30 -13.59 4.47
CA ARG A 19 13.60 -14.51 3.39
C ARG A 19 12.33 -15.11 2.78
N GLN A 20 11.57 -14.34 1.99
CA GLN A 20 10.47 -14.83 1.12
C GLN A 20 10.30 -14.02 -0.19
N PRO A 21 11.37 -13.72 -0.96
CA PRO A 21 11.23 -12.95 -2.21
C PRO A 21 10.31 -13.61 -3.24
N SER A 22 10.17 -14.95 -3.16
CA SER A 22 9.40 -15.78 -4.09
C SER A 22 7.93 -15.97 -3.74
N ARG A 23 7.42 -15.35 -2.67
CA ARG A 23 5.99 -15.42 -2.30
C ARG A 23 5.32 -14.08 -2.52
N TYR A 24 4.11 -14.09 -3.09
CA TYR A 24 3.32 -12.88 -3.30
C TYR A 24 2.95 -12.19 -1.97
N THR A 25 2.46 -12.95 -0.99
CA THR A 25 1.98 -12.39 0.27
C THR A 25 3.16 -12.06 1.20
N PRO A 26 3.36 -10.78 1.57
CA PRO A 26 4.44 -10.38 2.48
C PRO A 26 4.22 -10.95 3.89
N SER A 27 5.33 -11.17 4.61
CA SER A 27 5.27 -11.57 6.02
C SER A 27 4.67 -10.44 6.87
N LYS A 28 4.07 -10.76 8.02
CA LYS A 28 3.57 -9.74 8.96
C LYS A 28 4.68 -8.75 9.38
N LYS A 29 5.89 -9.25 9.56
CA LYS A 29 7.07 -8.44 9.89
C LYS A 29 7.38 -7.44 8.78
N LEU A 30 7.39 -7.89 7.53
CA LEU A 30 7.62 -7.03 6.36
C LEU A 30 6.50 -6.01 6.16
N ILE A 31 5.23 -6.42 6.32
CA ILE A 31 4.08 -5.51 6.30
C ILE A 31 4.26 -4.40 7.34
N ASN A 32 4.60 -4.76 8.57
CA ASN A 32 4.79 -3.77 9.64
C ASN A 32 5.94 -2.82 9.31
N LEU A 33 7.08 -3.34 8.82
CA LEU A 33 8.23 -2.52 8.44
C LEU A 33 7.89 -1.49 7.36
N VAL A 34 7.19 -1.93 6.31
CA VAL A 34 6.72 -1.04 5.23
C VAL A 34 5.74 0.01 5.78
N LYS A 35 4.80 -0.38 6.64
CA LYS A 35 3.80 0.54 7.19
C LYS A 35 4.37 1.52 8.21
N THR A 36 5.39 1.15 8.97
CA THR A 36 5.99 2.05 9.98
C THR A 36 6.77 3.20 9.37
N GLY A 37 7.20 3.09 8.12
CA GLY A 37 7.89 4.17 7.40
C GLY A 37 6.95 5.29 6.93
N GLU A 38 5.63 5.05 6.94
CA GLU A 38 4.65 5.91 6.29
C GLU A 38 3.49 6.24 7.23
N LEU A 39 2.95 7.46 7.13
CA LEU A 39 1.75 7.85 7.88
C LEU A 39 0.46 7.62 7.07
N CYS A 40 0.55 7.81 5.75
CA CYS A 40 -0.57 7.70 4.81
C CYS A 40 -0.28 6.71 3.69
N CYS A 41 -1.28 6.51 2.84
CA CYS A 41 -1.10 6.06 1.46
C CYS A 41 -0.02 6.91 0.76
N THR A 42 0.94 6.27 0.11
CA THR A 42 2.09 6.95 -0.52
C THR A 42 1.74 7.68 -1.81
N PHE A 43 0.53 7.49 -2.34
CA PHE A 43 0.06 8.26 -3.49
C PHE A 43 0.04 9.76 -3.15
N PRO A 44 0.62 10.63 -4.00
CA PRO A 44 0.81 12.04 -3.70
C PRO A 44 -0.49 12.74 -3.30
N GLY A 45 -0.45 13.44 -2.17
CA GLY A 45 -1.59 14.19 -1.64
C GLY A 45 -2.71 13.33 -1.04
N CYS A 46 -2.56 12.00 -0.98
CA CYS A 46 -3.54 11.14 -0.32
C CYS A 46 -3.37 11.17 1.20
N ASN A 47 -4.43 11.50 1.93
CA ASN A 47 -4.47 11.49 3.39
C ASN A 47 -5.09 10.20 3.98
N SER A 48 -5.27 9.15 3.17
CA SER A 48 -5.83 7.89 3.66
C SER A 48 -4.82 7.23 4.62
N PRO A 49 -5.21 6.88 5.85
CA PRO A 49 -4.26 6.43 6.85
C PRO A 49 -3.66 5.05 6.52
N VAL A 50 -2.37 4.87 6.82
CA VAL A 50 -1.58 3.67 6.47
C VAL A 50 -2.16 2.36 7.03
N TRP A 51 -2.85 2.40 8.17
CA TRP A 51 -3.47 1.20 8.76
C TRP A 51 -4.66 0.70 7.93
N LYS A 52 -5.31 1.56 7.13
CA LYS A 52 -6.35 1.18 6.16
C LYS A 52 -5.77 0.84 4.77
N ALA A 53 -4.51 1.16 4.52
CA ALA A 53 -3.83 0.86 3.26
C ALA A 53 -3.45 -0.63 3.15
N GLY A 54 -3.53 -1.15 1.93
CA GLY A 54 -2.92 -2.44 1.56
C GLY A 54 -1.44 -2.27 1.27
N ILE A 55 -0.74 -3.39 1.09
CA ILE A 55 0.64 -3.40 0.59
C ILE A 55 0.59 -3.66 -0.90
N ASP A 56 1.26 -2.81 -1.67
CA ASP A 56 1.30 -2.83 -3.12
C ASP A 56 2.74 -2.98 -3.60
N HIS A 57 2.94 -3.79 -4.66
CA HIS A 57 4.24 -4.00 -5.28
C HIS A 57 4.50 -2.96 -6.36
N THR A 58 5.59 -2.19 -6.28
CA THR A 58 6.00 -1.23 -7.32
C THR A 58 6.14 -1.93 -8.68
N THR A 59 7.06 -2.89 -8.77
CA THR A 59 7.13 -3.84 -9.87
C THR A 59 6.21 -5.02 -9.56
N PRO A 60 5.21 -5.33 -10.40
CA PRO A 60 4.27 -6.41 -10.15
C PRO A 60 4.95 -7.75 -9.92
N PHE A 61 4.47 -8.50 -8.93
CA PHE A 61 4.92 -9.86 -8.68
C PHE A 61 4.39 -10.82 -9.77
N ASP A 62 5.27 -11.67 -10.32
CA ASP A 62 4.89 -12.69 -11.30
C ASP A 62 4.59 -14.02 -10.58
N HIS A 63 3.31 -14.39 -10.56
CA HIS A 63 2.85 -15.64 -9.93
C HIS A 63 3.34 -16.91 -10.62
N ARG A 64 3.65 -16.85 -11.92
CA ARG A 64 4.12 -17.99 -12.70
C ARG A 64 5.64 -18.14 -12.57
N ASN A 65 6.35 -17.02 -12.59
CA ASN A 65 7.80 -17.00 -12.47
C ASN A 65 8.27 -15.90 -11.49
N PRO A 66 8.27 -16.18 -10.18
CA PRO A 66 8.60 -15.20 -9.15
C PRO A 66 9.99 -14.55 -9.29
N THR A 67 10.94 -15.21 -9.97
CA THR A 67 12.28 -14.64 -10.17
C THR A 67 12.35 -13.63 -11.31
N ARG A 68 11.33 -13.58 -12.18
CA ARG A 68 11.22 -12.61 -13.28
C ARG A 68 10.36 -11.40 -12.95
N GLY A 69 9.47 -11.52 -11.97
CA GLY A 69 8.65 -10.42 -11.48
C GLY A 69 9.33 -9.61 -10.36
N GLY A 70 8.61 -8.62 -9.83
CA GLY A 70 9.06 -7.87 -8.67
C GLY A 70 8.97 -8.71 -7.41
N GLN A 71 10.09 -8.83 -6.69
CA GLN A 71 10.15 -9.61 -5.46
C GLN A 71 9.38 -8.93 -4.32
N THR A 72 8.91 -9.74 -3.38
CA THR A 72 8.24 -9.24 -2.16
C THR A 72 9.28 -8.84 -1.12
N VAL A 73 9.91 -7.68 -1.34
CA VAL A 73 10.99 -7.12 -0.52
C VAL A 73 10.71 -5.66 -0.18
N LEU A 74 11.33 -5.14 0.87
CA LEU A 74 11.06 -3.79 1.38
C LEU A 74 11.10 -2.71 0.29
N THR A 75 12.11 -2.75 -0.58
CA THR A 75 12.34 -1.75 -1.65
C THR A 75 11.33 -1.82 -2.79
N ASN A 76 10.55 -2.91 -2.90
CA ASN A 76 9.53 -3.07 -3.93
C ASN A 76 8.10 -2.95 -3.36
N LEU A 77 7.94 -2.66 -2.07
CA LEU A 77 6.64 -2.60 -1.40
C LEU A 77 6.35 -1.20 -0.89
N LYS A 78 5.08 -0.79 -0.99
CA LYS A 78 4.59 0.46 -0.41
C LYS A 78 3.12 0.40 0.02
N PRO A 79 2.70 1.21 1.00
CA PRO A 79 1.30 1.33 1.35
C PRO A 79 0.47 2.10 0.31
N LEU A 80 -0.55 1.46 -0.26
CA LEU A 80 -1.57 2.14 -1.09
C LEU A 80 -2.98 1.88 -0.58
N CYS A 81 -3.81 2.92 -0.53
CA CYS A 81 -5.23 2.76 -0.25
C CYS A 81 -5.91 2.02 -1.41
N ARG A 82 -7.06 1.39 -1.14
CA ARG A 82 -7.80 0.60 -2.14
C ARG A 82 -8.14 1.39 -3.41
N PHE A 83 -8.39 2.70 -3.29
CA PHE A 83 -8.66 3.57 -4.43
C PHE A 83 -7.43 3.73 -5.33
N HIS A 84 -6.29 4.12 -4.76
CA HIS A 84 -5.06 4.34 -5.53
C HIS A 84 -4.42 3.05 -6.03
N HIS A 85 -4.54 1.94 -5.28
CA HIS A 85 -4.17 0.63 -5.80
C HIS A 85 -4.93 0.31 -7.09
N ARG A 86 -6.26 0.57 -7.14
CA ARG A 86 -7.05 0.31 -8.35
C ARG A 86 -6.67 1.25 -9.50
N ILE A 87 -6.37 2.51 -9.21
CA ILE A 87 -5.87 3.46 -10.22
C ILE A 87 -4.60 2.88 -10.84
N LYS A 88 -3.60 2.53 -10.02
CA LYS A 88 -2.37 1.92 -10.50
C LYS A 88 -2.62 0.66 -11.34
N THR A 89 -3.46 -0.27 -10.86
CA THR A 89 -3.67 -1.55 -11.54
C THR A 89 -4.41 -1.42 -12.88
N PHE A 90 -5.40 -0.53 -12.96
CA PHE A 90 -6.38 -0.54 -14.06
C PHE A 90 -6.27 0.65 -15.01
N THR A 91 -5.28 1.52 -14.82
CA THR A 91 -5.08 2.71 -15.65
C THR A 91 -3.60 2.85 -15.98
N SER A 92 -3.24 3.83 -16.82
CA SER A 92 -1.85 4.03 -17.27
C SER A 92 -0.97 4.79 -16.27
N TRP A 93 -1.39 4.95 -15.02
CA TRP A 93 -0.56 5.55 -13.97
C TRP A 93 0.67 4.68 -13.75
N GLN A 94 1.84 5.32 -13.73
CA GLN A 94 3.11 4.64 -13.46
C GLN A 94 3.65 5.07 -12.12
N ASP A 95 4.36 4.16 -11.46
CA ASP A 95 4.99 4.42 -10.19
C ASP A 95 6.41 3.86 -10.16
N TYR A 96 7.28 4.58 -9.45
CA TYR A 96 8.67 4.23 -9.26
C TYR A 96 8.97 4.26 -7.76
N GLN A 97 9.94 3.48 -7.31
CA GLN A 97 10.39 3.48 -5.92
C GLN A 97 11.91 3.35 -5.92
N ASP A 98 12.58 4.20 -5.14
CA ASP A 98 14.03 4.11 -4.97
C ASP A 98 14.42 3.10 -3.87
N ASP A 99 15.72 2.86 -3.72
CA ASP A 99 16.25 1.92 -2.72
C ASP A 99 16.02 2.37 -1.27
N LEU A 100 15.70 3.66 -1.07
CA LEU A 100 15.33 4.22 0.24
C LEU A 100 13.83 4.08 0.54
N GLY A 101 13.04 3.61 -0.44
CA GLY A 101 11.61 3.40 -0.32
C GLY A 101 10.75 4.57 -0.77
N HIS A 102 11.33 5.66 -1.28
CA HIS A 102 10.60 6.84 -1.75
C HIS A 102 9.86 6.55 -3.05
N GLY A 103 8.54 6.76 -3.05
CA GLY A 103 7.67 6.50 -4.19
C GLY A 103 7.40 7.73 -5.06
N TRP A 104 7.59 7.63 -6.36
CA TRP A 104 7.23 8.64 -7.35
C TRP A 104 6.06 8.15 -8.20
N PHE A 105 5.16 9.06 -8.59
CA PHE A 105 4.02 8.73 -9.44
C PHE A 105 3.98 9.64 -10.66
N GLN A 106 3.67 9.03 -11.80
CA GLN A 106 3.54 9.70 -13.07
C GLN A 106 2.12 9.52 -13.60
N SER A 107 1.46 10.66 -13.84
CA SER A 107 0.12 10.69 -14.43
C SER A 107 0.17 10.27 -15.91
N PRO A 108 -0.87 9.60 -16.44
CA PRO A 108 -0.98 9.20 -17.85
C PRO A 108 -0.83 10.33 -18.87
N LEU A 109 -1.18 11.57 -18.51
CA LEU A 109 -1.22 12.73 -19.42
C LEU A 109 0.03 13.62 -19.35
N ALA A 110 1.01 13.24 -18.52
CA ALA A 110 2.31 13.88 -18.29
C ALA A 110 2.38 15.42 -18.44
N MET A 111 2.29 16.14 -17.31
CA MET A 111 2.94 17.46 -17.14
C MET A 111 3.73 17.56 -15.81
N SER A 112 3.56 16.64 -14.85
CA SER A 112 4.33 16.65 -13.60
C SER A 112 4.48 15.25 -13.01
N SER A 113 5.71 14.82 -12.73
CA SER A 113 5.99 13.78 -11.73
C SER A 113 5.77 14.40 -10.35
N THR A 114 5.02 13.72 -9.49
CA THR A 114 4.85 14.21 -8.12
C THR A 114 5.82 13.46 -7.22
N PRO A 115 6.73 14.14 -6.51
CA PRO A 115 7.51 13.50 -5.47
C PRO A 115 6.59 12.84 -4.44
N PRO A 116 7.08 11.86 -3.67
CA PRO A 116 6.35 11.44 -2.48
C PRO A 116 6.04 12.71 -1.70
N SER A 117 4.79 12.82 -1.23
CA SER A 117 4.41 13.97 -0.41
C SER A 117 5.44 14.10 0.71
N SER A 118 6.16 15.24 0.74
CA SER A 118 6.72 15.73 2.01
C SER A 118 5.63 15.63 3.07
N PRO A 119 5.96 15.49 4.37
CA PRO A 119 4.96 15.45 5.43
C PRO A 119 4.28 16.82 5.62
N ALA A 120 3.65 17.32 4.56
CA ALA A 120 2.81 18.50 4.53
C ALA A 120 1.41 18.02 4.89
N ALA A 121 1.07 18.29 6.15
CA ALA A 121 -0.10 17.85 6.89
C ALA A 121 0.00 16.44 7.49
N PRO A 122 -0.20 16.30 8.81
CA PRO A 122 -0.32 14.99 9.42
C PRO A 122 -1.46 14.23 8.75
N CYS A 123 -1.24 12.93 8.55
CA CYS A 123 -2.31 11.96 8.30
C CYS A 123 -3.24 11.95 9.51
N SER A 124 -4.04 13.01 9.66
CA SER A 124 -4.97 13.09 10.74
C SER A 124 -6.05 12.08 10.40
N PRO A 125 -6.25 11.03 11.21
CA PRO A 125 -7.52 10.36 11.15
C PRO A 125 -8.56 11.45 11.31
N ALA A 126 -9.53 11.55 10.40
CA ALA A 126 -10.73 12.32 10.70
C ALA A 126 -11.15 11.91 12.13
N PRO A 127 -11.38 12.87 13.06
CA PRO A 127 -11.78 12.52 14.40
C PRO A 127 -12.94 11.55 14.28
N SER A 128 -12.90 10.46 15.04
CA SER A 128 -14.01 9.51 15.15
C SER A 128 -15.23 10.28 15.66
N HIS A 129 -15.92 11.00 14.79
CA HIS A 129 -17.32 11.31 14.99
C HIS A 129 -17.93 9.92 15.10
N THR A 130 -18.38 9.60 16.30
CA THR A 130 -19.33 8.54 16.59
C THR A 130 -20.34 8.57 15.46
N ALA A 131 -20.12 7.71 14.46
CA ALA A 131 -21.03 7.60 13.36
C ALA A 131 -22.28 6.99 13.99
N THR A 132 -23.27 7.84 14.27
CA THR A 132 -24.65 7.41 14.39
C THR A 132 -24.88 6.44 13.24
N PRO A 133 -25.44 5.25 13.46
CA PRO A 133 -25.61 4.28 12.39
C PRO A 133 -26.47 4.91 11.30
N THR A 134 -25.83 5.44 10.25
CA THR A 134 -26.51 5.84 9.03
C THR A 134 -27.03 4.55 8.43
N THR A 135 -28.34 4.39 8.48
CA THR A 135 -29.07 3.30 7.85
C THR A 135 -28.57 3.17 6.42
N ARG A 136 -27.83 2.10 6.14
CA ARG A 136 -27.25 1.83 4.83
C ARG A 136 -28.40 1.68 3.83
N PRO A 137 -28.42 2.42 2.70
CA PRO A 137 -29.50 2.31 1.73
C PRO A 137 -29.71 0.86 1.30
N SER A 138 -30.97 0.43 1.28
CA SER A 138 -31.37 -0.91 0.86
C SER A 138 -30.98 -1.14 -0.60
N HIS A 139 -29.95 -1.97 -0.83
CA HIS A 139 -29.53 -2.34 -2.19
C HIS A 139 -30.27 -3.63 -2.61
N PRO A 140 -30.91 -3.68 -3.79
CA PRO A 140 -31.69 -4.83 -4.26
C PRO A 140 -30.91 -6.15 -4.37
N ARG A 141 -29.57 -6.12 -4.38
CA ARG A 141 -28.70 -7.31 -4.52
C ARG A 141 -28.49 -8.06 -3.20
N ARG A 142 -29.08 -7.61 -2.09
CA ARG A 142 -28.97 -8.22 -0.75
C ARG A 142 -30.20 -9.02 -0.33
N ARG A 143 -31.20 -9.15 -1.19
CA ARG A 143 -32.39 -9.96 -0.91
C ARG A 143 -31.97 -11.43 -0.90
N PRO A 144 -32.18 -12.19 0.20
CA PRO A 144 -31.96 -13.63 0.19
C PRO A 144 -32.86 -14.27 -0.87
N PRO A 145 -32.42 -15.34 -1.55
CA PRO A 145 -33.33 -16.12 -2.38
C PRO A 145 -34.46 -16.67 -1.50
N GLU A 146 -35.71 -16.50 -1.95
CA GLU A 146 -36.88 -17.06 -1.27
C GLU A 146 -36.76 -18.58 -1.25
N THR A 147 -36.54 -19.16 -0.06
CA THR A 147 -36.63 -20.60 0.14
C THR A 147 -38.11 -20.97 0.21
N ASP A 148 -38.61 -21.56 -0.87
CA ASP A 148 -39.93 -22.18 -0.94
C ASP A 148 -39.95 -23.42 -0.05
N ARG A 149 -40.50 -23.29 1.17
CA ARG A 149 -40.78 -24.43 2.04
C ARG A 149 -42.11 -25.04 1.58
N GLN A 150 -42.02 -25.98 0.64
CA GLN A 150 -43.07 -26.97 0.40
C GLN A 150 -43.29 -27.79 1.67
N THR A 151 -44.37 -27.47 2.40
CA THR A 151 -44.92 -28.34 3.43
C THR A 151 -45.83 -29.38 2.78
N SER A 152 -45.39 -30.63 2.89
CA SER A 152 -46.14 -31.84 2.59
C SER A 152 -47.39 -31.95 3.47
N ARG A 153 -48.52 -32.28 2.87
CA ARG A 153 -49.65 -33.05 3.44
C ARG A 153 -50.36 -33.79 2.32
#